data_AF-A0A3L7MYL2-F1
#
_entry.id   AF-A0A3L7MYL2-F1
#
_cell.length_a   1.000
_cell.length_b   1.000
_cell.length_c   1.000
_cell.angle_alpha   90.00
_cell.angle_beta   90.00
_cell.angle_gamma   90.00
#
_symmetry.space_group_name_H-M   'P 1'
#
loop_
_entity.id
_entity.type
_entity.pdbx_description
1 polymer ?
#
loop_
_entity_poly.entity_id
_entity_poly.type
_entity_poly.pdbx_seq_one_letter_code
_entity_poly.pdbx_strand_id
1 'polypeptide(L)'
;MRAIVTGQIGVDKKPYLRAVKEAAGMRGDHVELFNLGDLMYAEAPDVRAGRILDLPISRLSTLRRAAFKDVIATTQPAKEHRNVIVNTHATFRWRHGLFSAIDFDQIAKLEPNMFICLVDNVEVVHQRLHAEHDIDATLKDCMVWREEEILATELLAQAMGCQNNFYILSRGRLQDTVETATRLITRPTMRKVYPSFPMSHVVDLPDVLAEIDHFRAELARHFITFDPGDVDEKLLLDRALAAARDGKDWIETAAHSFGARAGRSIRVSVREVLDIAGDIDGQIYMRDFKL
;
A
#
# COMPACT_ATOMS: atom_id res chain seq x y z
N MET A 1 17.19 -1.18 -7.42
CA MET A 1 16.12 -2.18 -7.65
C MET A 1 15.13 -1.65 -8.70
N ARG A 2 14.52 -2.52 -9.51
CA ARG A 2 13.43 -2.16 -10.43
C ARG A 2 12.13 -2.70 -9.83
N ALA A 3 11.44 -1.84 -9.10
CA ALA A 3 10.28 -2.19 -8.29
C ALA A 3 8.97 -1.82 -9.00
N ILE A 4 8.05 -2.78 -9.09
CA ILE A 4 6.64 -2.49 -9.36
C ILE A 4 5.94 -2.32 -8.02
N VAL A 5 5.29 -1.17 -7.82
CA VAL A 5 4.53 -0.88 -6.62
C VAL A 5 3.05 -0.85 -6.96
N THR A 6 2.30 -1.76 -6.34
CA THR A 6 0.85 -1.91 -6.46
C THR A 6 0.17 -1.50 -5.15
N GLY A 7 -1.16 -1.55 -5.11
CA GLY A 7 -1.95 -1.18 -3.94
C GLY A 7 -3.33 -0.69 -4.38
N GLN A 8 -4.36 -0.94 -3.60
CA GLN A 8 -5.72 -0.53 -3.96
C GLN A 8 -5.88 1.00 -4.06
N ILE A 9 -6.96 1.45 -4.70
CA ILE A 9 -7.31 2.88 -4.72
C ILE A 9 -7.63 3.33 -3.27
N GLY A 10 -7.29 4.58 -2.94
CA GLY A 10 -7.43 5.12 -1.58
C GLY A 10 -6.21 4.88 -0.67
N VAL A 11 -5.25 4.04 -1.07
CA VAL A 11 -3.94 3.95 -0.41
C VAL A 11 -3.09 5.22 -0.64
N ASP A 12 -3.42 6.07 -1.62
CA ASP A 12 -2.73 7.33 -1.92
C ASP A 12 -1.22 7.18 -2.25
N LYS A 13 -0.85 6.14 -3.01
CA LYS A 13 0.55 5.77 -3.29
C LYS A 13 1.45 6.91 -3.79
N LYS A 14 0.90 7.87 -4.55
CA LYS A 14 1.68 8.91 -5.25
C LYS A 14 2.48 9.82 -4.29
N PRO A 15 1.87 10.50 -3.30
CA PRO A 15 2.60 11.22 -2.26
C PRO A 15 3.64 10.38 -1.52
N TYR A 16 3.29 9.15 -1.13
CA TYR A 16 4.22 8.26 -0.41
C TYR A 16 5.46 7.93 -1.24
N LEU A 17 5.28 7.53 -2.50
CA LEU A 17 6.41 7.19 -3.37
C LEU A 17 7.23 8.43 -3.76
N ARG A 18 6.63 9.62 -3.79
CA ARG A 18 7.38 10.87 -3.91
C ARG A 18 8.27 11.09 -2.69
N ALA A 19 7.75 10.89 -1.48
CA ALA A 19 8.55 10.96 -0.26
C ALA A 19 9.68 9.92 -0.22
N VAL A 20 9.45 8.70 -0.74
CA VAL A 20 10.51 7.68 -0.93
C VAL A 20 11.60 8.17 -1.87
N LYS A 21 11.23 8.76 -3.01
CA LYS A 21 12.20 9.34 -3.96
C LYS A 21 13.01 10.47 -3.31
N GLU A 22 12.35 11.36 -2.58
CA GLU A 22 12.99 12.47 -1.86
C GLU A 22 13.95 11.97 -0.77
N ALA A 23 13.52 10.98 0.02
CA ALA A 23 14.34 10.34 1.06
C ALA A 23 15.58 9.64 0.49
N ALA A 24 15.45 8.99 -0.67
CA ALA A 24 16.60 8.43 -1.39
C ALA A 24 17.56 9.53 -1.85
N GLY A 25 17.03 10.62 -2.44
CA GLY A 25 17.81 11.75 -2.92
C GLY A 25 18.63 12.44 -1.83
N MET A 26 18.06 12.61 -0.63
CA MET A 26 18.75 13.16 0.54
C MET A 26 19.98 12.33 0.97
N ARG A 27 20.06 11.06 0.55
CA ARG A 27 21.18 10.13 0.85
C ARG A 27 22.13 9.93 -0.32
N GLY A 28 21.93 10.67 -1.41
CA GLY A 28 22.73 10.55 -2.64
C GLY A 28 22.32 9.38 -3.53
N ASP A 29 21.21 8.69 -3.25
CA ASP A 29 20.66 7.68 -4.15
C ASP A 29 19.72 8.33 -5.17
N HIS A 30 19.86 7.98 -6.45
CA HIS A 30 18.93 8.38 -7.49
C HIS A 30 17.82 7.34 -7.63
N VAL A 31 16.56 7.77 -7.63
CA VAL A 31 15.37 6.94 -7.85
C VAL A 31 14.50 7.58 -8.92
N GLU A 32 14.23 6.82 -9.98
CA GLU A 32 13.29 7.20 -11.03
C GLU A 32 11.90 6.70 -10.67
N LEU A 33 10.93 7.61 -10.63
CA LEU A 33 9.56 7.31 -10.23
C LEU A 33 8.61 7.59 -11.39
N PHE A 34 7.92 6.55 -11.83
CA PHE A 34 6.91 6.62 -12.88
C PHE A 34 5.54 6.29 -12.31
N ASN A 35 4.59 7.22 -12.46
CA ASN A 35 3.19 7.02 -12.08
C ASN A 35 2.40 6.65 -13.33
N LEU A 36 2.08 5.36 -13.49
CA LEU A 36 1.46 4.88 -14.71
C LEU A 36 0.12 5.55 -15.00
N GLY A 37 -0.67 5.83 -13.95
CA GLY A 37 -1.93 6.56 -14.09
C GLY A 37 -1.75 7.97 -14.68
N ASP A 38 -0.69 8.71 -14.30
CA ASP A 38 -0.44 10.05 -14.85
C ASP A 38 -0.04 9.98 -16.33
N LEU A 39 0.78 9.00 -16.69
CA LEU A 39 1.17 8.75 -18.07
C LEU A 39 -0.04 8.36 -18.92
N MET A 40 -0.95 7.53 -18.40
CA MET A 40 -2.19 7.20 -19.09
C MET A 40 -3.11 8.42 -19.32
N TYR A 41 -3.15 9.38 -18.38
CA TYR A 41 -3.87 10.64 -18.59
C TYR A 41 -3.19 11.54 -19.62
N ALA A 42 -1.86 11.57 -19.67
CA ALA A 42 -1.12 12.32 -20.68
C ALA A 42 -1.41 11.80 -22.11
N GLU A 43 -1.56 10.49 -22.26
CA GLU A 43 -1.96 9.83 -23.51
C GLU A 43 -3.45 9.99 -23.86
N ALA A 44 -4.27 10.48 -22.93
CA ALA A 44 -5.72 10.62 -23.09
C ALA A 44 -6.22 12.01 -22.64
N PRO A 45 -5.79 13.11 -23.30
CA PRO A 45 -6.15 14.47 -22.91
C PRO A 45 -7.65 14.77 -23.01
N ASP A 46 -8.41 13.94 -23.73
CA ASP A 46 -9.87 14.01 -23.82
C ASP A 46 -10.59 13.50 -22.56
N VAL A 47 -9.88 12.84 -21.65
CA VAL A 47 -10.46 12.18 -20.46
C VAL A 47 -10.34 13.09 -19.25
N ARG A 48 -11.49 13.38 -18.62
CA ARG A 48 -11.53 14.19 -17.39
C ARG A 48 -10.77 13.49 -16.25
N ALA A 49 -10.03 14.28 -15.47
CA ALA A 49 -9.38 13.80 -14.25
C ALA A 49 -10.35 13.07 -13.32
N GLY A 50 -9.92 11.93 -12.79
CA GLY A 50 -10.71 11.03 -11.94
C GLY A 50 -11.68 10.10 -12.70
N ARG A 51 -11.77 10.20 -14.03
CA ARG A 51 -12.74 9.44 -14.85
C ARG A 51 -12.13 8.42 -15.79
N ILE A 52 -10.81 8.17 -15.72
CA ILE A 52 -10.15 7.21 -16.62
C ILE A 52 -10.70 5.79 -16.50
N LEU A 53 -11.13 5.37 -15.30
CA LEU A 53 -11.70 4.04 -15.07
C LEU A 53 -13.14 3.90 -15.60
N ASP A 54 -13.79 4.98 -16.03
CA ASP A 54 -15.10 4.92 -16.70
C ASP A 54 -14.97 4.57 -18.21
N LEU A 55 -13.75 4.47 -18.74
CA LEU A 55 -13.49 4.10 -20.14
C LEU A 55 -13.69 2.59 -20.38
N PRO A 56 -14.00 2.18 -21.64
CA PRO A 56 -14.02 0.76 -22.00
C PRO A 56 -12.70 0.05 -21.70
N ILE A 57 -12.77 -1.21 -21.27
CA ILE A 57 -11.60 -2.03 -20.90
C ILE A 57 -10.56 -2.09 -22.03
N SER A 58 -10.98 -2.19 -23.29
CA SER A 58 -10.07 -2.18 -24.44
C SER A 58 -9.25 -0.89 -24.53
N ARG A 59 -9.90 0.27 -24.32
CA ARG A 59 -9.25 1.58 -24.32
C ARG A 59 -8.29 1.71 -23.14
N LEU A 60 -8.69 1.26 -21.95
CA LEU A 60 -7.83 1.22 -20.77
C LEU A 60 -6.57 0.39 -21.01
N SER A 61 -6.71 -0.80 -21.62
CA SER A 61 -5.59 -1.67 -21.95
C SER A 61 -4.64 -1.03 -22.96
N THR A 62 -5.16 -0.35 -23.99
CA THR A 62 -4.34 0.38 -24.97
C THR A 62 -3.55 1.51 -24.32
N LEU A 63 -4.21 2.36 -23.51
CA LEU A 63 -3.55 3.47 -22.80
C LEU A 63 -2.47 2.96 -21.84
N ARG A 64 -2.77 1.89 -21.09
CA ARG A 64 -1.82 1.28 -20.18
C ARG A 64 -0.59 0.73 -20.90
N ARG A 65 -0.81 0.04 -22.02
CA ARG A 65 0.28 -0.50 -22.85
C ARG A 65 1.12 0.61 -23.46
N ALA A 66 0.53 1.74 -23.89
CA ALA A 66 1.27 2.91 -24.35
C ALA A 66 2.13 3.51 -23.24
N ALA A 67 1.53 3.82 -22.09
CA ALA A 67 2.24 4.36 -20.93
C ALA A 67 3.40 3.46 -20.46
N PHE A 68 3.22 2.14 -20.45
CA PHE A 68 4.30 1.21 -20.11
C PHE A 68 5.44 1.23 -21.12
N LYS A 69 5.15 1.33 -22.43
CA LYS A 69 6.19 1.39 -23.46
C LYS A 69 7.09 2.61 -23.25
N ASP A 70 6.53 3.75 -22.86
CA ASP A 70 7.32 4.97 -22.60
C ASP A 70 8.24 4.80 -21.39
N VAL A 71 7.73 4.17 -20.32
CA VAL A 71 8.55 3.82 -19.15
C VAL A 71 9.69 2.88 -19.53
N ILE A 72 9.39 1.84 -20.32
CA ILE A 72 10.40 0.87 -20.76
C ILE A 72 11.45 1.57 -21.62
N ALA A 73 11.04 2.38 -22.61
CA ALA A 73 11.95 3.10 -23.49
C ALA A 73 12.87 4.07 -22.72
N THR A 74 12.35 4.71 -21.67
CA THR A 74 13.11 5.66 -20.83
C THR A 74 14.03 4.98 -19.83
N THR A 75 13.82 3.68 -19.54
CA THR A 75 14.56 2.96 -18.49
C THR A 75 15.38 1.78 -19.00
N GLN A 76 15.63 1.74 -20.31
CA GLN A 76 16.50 0.78 -20.97
C GLN A 76 17.80 1.45 -21.47
N PRO A 77 18.95 0.76 -21.35
CA PRO A 77 19.11 -0.60 -20.80
C PRO A 77 19.04 -0.61 -19.27
N ALA A 78 18.48 -1.67 -18.68
CA ALA A 78 18.21 -1.75 -17.23
C ALA A 78 19.44 -1.46 -16.33
N LYS A 79 20.64 -1.76 -16.81
CA LYS A 79 21.93 -1.50 -16.13
C LYS A 79 22.22 -0.01 -15.88
N GLU A 80 21.65 0.90 -16.68
CA GLU A 80 21.82 2.35 -16.54
C GLU A 80 20.82 2.97 -15.54
N HIS A 81 19.76 2.22 -15.21
CA HIS A 81 18.66 2.66 -14.37
C HIS A 81 18.60 1.81 -13.10
N ARG A 82 19.52 2.07 -12.17
CA ARG A 82 19.74 1.24 -10.97
C ARG A 82 18.50 1.14 -10.10
N ASN A 83 17.81 2.26 -9.82
CA ASN A 83 16.63 2.30 -8.97
C ASN A 83 15.44 2.91 -9.72
N VAL A 84 14.47 2.08 -10.07
CA VAL A 84 13.25 2.46 -10.77
C VAL A 84 12.05 2.02 -9.94
N ILE A 85 11.06 2.89 -9.81
CA ILE A 85 9.76 2.60 -9.22
C ILE A 85 8.70 2.85 -10.29
N VAL A 86 7.90 1.82 -10.58
CA VAL A 86 6.68 1.96 -11.39
C VAL A 86 5.48 1.80 -10.48
N ASN A 87 4.79 2.90 -10.22
CA ASN A 87 3.55 2.94 -9.47
C ASN A 87 2.36 2.61 -10.39
N THR A 88 1.70 1.49 -10.13
CA THR A 88 0.55 0.99 -10.88
C THR A 88 -0.41 0.26 -9.95
N HIS A 89 -1.43 -0.40 -10.49
CA HIS A 89 -2.30 -1.32 -9.77
C HIS A 89 -2.13 -2.73 -10.34
N ALA A 90 -2.39 -3.76 -9.55
CA ALA A 90 -2.52 -5.14 -10.01
C ALA A 90 -3.96 -5.43 -10.47
N THR A 91 -4.94 -4.87 -9.75
CA THR A 91 -6.37 -5.04 -9.98
C THR A 91 -7.12 -3.72 -9.83
N PHE A 92 -8.30 -3.66 -10.44
CA PHE A 92 -9.25 -2.59 -10.19
C PHE A 92 -10.58 -3.19 -9.80
N ARG A 93 -11.16 -2.68 -8.70
CA ARG A 93 -12.55 -2.90 -8.32
C ARG A 93 -13.32 -1.61 -8.56
N TRP A 94 -14.04 -1.54 -9.67
CA TRP A 94 -14.75 -0.33 -10.10
C TRP A 94 -16.21 -0.66 -10.41
N ARG A 95 -17.16 0.05 -9.79
CA ARG A 95 -18.61 -0.20 -9.92
C ARG A 95 -18.97 -1.70 -9.77
N HIS A 96 -18.38 -2.35 -8.77
CA HIS A 96 -18.50 -3.79 -8.46
C HIS A 96 -17.91 -4.79 -9.48
N GLY A 97 -17.26 -4.32 -10.55
CA GLY A 97 -16.49 -5.17 -11.45
C GLY A 97 -15.03 -5.28 -11.02
N LEU A 98 -14.50 -6.51 -10.95
CA LEU A 98 -13.08 -6.78 -10.78
C LEU A 98 -12.44 -7.02 -12.15
N PHE A 99 -11.35 -6.31 -12.45
CA PHE A 99 -10.57 -6.56 -13.67
C PHE A 99 -9.06 -6.37 -13.46
N SER A 100 -8.29 -7.08 -14.27
CA SER A 100 -6.82 -7.03 -14.24
C SER A 100 -6.28 -5.69 -14.74
N ALA A 101 -5.30 -5.16 -14.02
CA ALA A 101 -4.53 -3.98 -14.40
C ALA A 101 -3.13 -4.35 -14.95
N ILE A 102 -2.89 -5.63 -15.23
CA ILE A 102 -1.58 -6.19 -15.54
C ILE A 102 -1.46 -6.48 -17.04
N ASP A 103 -0.27 -6.21 -17.59
CA ASP A 103 0.13 -6.62 -18.93
C ASP A 103 1.47 -7.37 -18.83
N PHE A 104 1.41 -8.70 -18.87
CA PHE A 104 2.59 -9.56 -18.65
C PHE A 104 3.70 -9.31 -19.68
N ASP A 105 3.36 -9.01 -20.94
CA ASP A 105 4.36 -8.75 -21.98
C ASP A 105 5.15 -7.49 -21.68
N GLN A 106 4.47 -6.42 -21.24
CA GLN A 106 5.14 -5.16 -20.90
C GLN A 106 5.96 -5.31 -19.62
N ILE A 107 5.41 -5.99 -18.62
CA ILE A 107 6.10 -6.18 -17.34
C ILE A 107 7.36 -7.04 -17.53
N ALA A 108 7.31 -8.10 -18.35
CA ALA A 108 8.49 -8.88 -18.66
C ALA A 108 9.59 -8.01 -19.33
N LYS A 109 9.22 -7.12 -20.24
CA LYS A 109 10.16 -6.19 -20.92
C LYS A 109 10.71 -5.10 -20.02
N LEU A 110 10.00 -4.75 -18.94
CA LEU A 110 10.49 -3.82 -17.92
C LEU A 110 11.63 -4.42 -17.10
N GLU A 111 11.75 -5.75 -17.05
CA GLU A 111 12.72 -6.49 -16.23
C GLU A 111 12.65 -6.10 -14.74
N PRO A 112 11.47 -6.14 -14.09
CA PRO A 112 11.37 -5.88 -12.66
C PRO A 112 12.07 -6.98 -11.87
N ASN A 113 12.63 -6.63 -10.72
CA ASN A 113 13.24 -7.59 -9.80
C ASN A 113 12.70 -7.48 -8.37
N MET A 114 11.62 -6.72 -8.19
CA MET A 114 10.96 -6.48 -6.92
C MET A 114 9.50 -6.08 -7.13
N PHE A 115 8.64 -6.57 -6.25
CA PHE A 115 7.21 -6.26 -6.21
C PHE A 115 6.84 -5.84 -4.80
N ILE A 116 6.13 -4.72 -4.67
CA ILE A 116 5.67 -4.21 -3.38
C ILE A 116 4.17 -3.95 -3.50
N CYS A 117 3.35 -4.65 -2.73
CA CYS A 117 1.95 -4.30 -2.54
C CYS A 117 1.85 -3.34 -1.35
N LEU A 118 1.61 -2.05 -1.63
CA LEU A 118 1.42 -1.05 -0.59
C LEU A 118 0.00 -1.16 -0.02
N VAL A 119 -0.11 -1.30 1.30
CA VAL A 119 -1.37 -1.37 2.04
C VAL A 119 -1.44 -0.23 3.05
N ASP A 120 -2.63 0.07 3.55
CA ASP A 120 -2.87 1.04 4.62
C ASP A 120 -4.08 0.59 5.41
N ASN A 121 -4.26 1.09 6.62
CA ASN A 121 -5.34 0.79 7.54
C ASN A 121 -6.71 0.99 6.87
N VAL A 122 -7.61 0.01 7.02
CA VAL A 122 -8.82 -0.08 6.20
C VAL A 122 -9.71 1.17 6.32
N GLU A 123 -9.85 1.73 7.52
CA GLU A 123 -10.69 2.90 7.74
C GLU A 123 -10.11 4.16 7.09
N VAL A 124 -8.78 4.24 6.97
CA VAL A 124 -8.09 5.34 6.30
C VAL A 124 -8.30 5.23 4.79
N VAL A 125 -8.15 4.03 4.24
CA VAL A 125 -8.41 3.78 2.81
C VAL A 125 -9.87 4.07 2.48
N HIS A 126 -10.80 3.56 3.30
CA HIS A 126 -12.23 3.78 3.15
C HIS A 126 -12.58 5.27 3.15
N GLN A 127 -12.06 6.04 4.12
CA GLN A 127 -12.28 7.48 4.17
C GLN A 127 -11.76 8.20 2.92
N ARG A 128 -10.51 7.92 2.50
CA ARG A 128 -9.91 8.58 1.33
C ARG A 128 -10.65 8.22 0.05
N LEU A 129 -11.03 6.96 -0.09
CA LEU A 129 -11.79 6.46 -1.25
C LEU A 129 -13.10 7.24 -1.42
N HIS A 130 -13.88 7.44 -0.36
CA HIS A 130 -15.13 8.23 -0.41
C HIS A 130 -14.90 9.75 -0.54
N ALA A 131 -13.74 10.25 -0.10
CA ALA A 131 -13.41 11.67 -0.25
C ALA A 131 -13.03 12.01 -1.70
N GLU A 132 -12.43 11.08 -2.44
CA GLU A 132 -11.88 11.31 -3.77
C GLU A 132 -12.78 10.78 -4.89
N HIS A 133 -13.65 9.81 -4.59
CA HIS A 133 -14.46 9.12 -5.58
C HIS A 133 -15.92 8.99 -5.15
N ASP A 134 -16.82 9.02 -6.14
CA ASP A 134 -18.23 8.71 -5.99
C ASP A 134 -18.40 7.19 -6.10
N ILE A 135 -18.29 6.51 -4.96
CA ILE A 135 -18.32 5.06 -4.83
C ILE A 135 -19.02 4.67 -3.52
N ASP A 136 -19.74 3.55 -3.57
CA ASP A 136 -20.42 2.95 -2.43
C ASP A 136 -19.69 1.66 -2.07
N ALA A 137 -18.61 1.79 -1.29
CA ALA A 137 -17.74 0.67 -0.92
C ALA A 137 -17.69 0.53 0.60
N THR A 138 -18.15 -0.59 1.14
CA THR A 138 -18.08 -0.84 2.58
C THR A 138 -16.65 -1.10 3.04
N LEU A 139 -16.40 -1.11 4.36
CA LEU A 139 -15.14 -1.63 4.91
C LEU A 139 -14.84 -3.05 4.43
N LYS A 140 -15.87 -3.89 4.26
CA LYS A 140 -15.73 -5.26 3.73
C LYS A 140 -15.22 -5.24 2.29
N ASP A 141 -15.77 -4.38 1.44
CA ASP A 141 -15.31 -4.24 0.06
C ASP A 141 -13.84 -3.78 0.00
N CYS A 142 -13.44 -2.86 0.90
CA CYS A 142 -12.04 -2.43 1.03
C CYS A 142 -11.11 -3.55 1.52
N MET A 143 -11.56 -4.42 2.43
CA MET A 143 -10.78 -5.56 2.91
C MET A 143 -10.57 -6.59 1.79
N VAL A 144 -11.64 -6.94 1.06
CA VAL A 144 -11.55 -7.92 -0.03
C VAL A 144 -10.72 -7.38 -1.19
N TRP A 145 -10.86 -6.10 -1.54
CA TRP A 145 -10.03 -5.51 -2.60
C TRP A 145 -8.55 -5.50 -2.22
N ARG A 146 -8.21 -5.31 -0.94
CA ARG A 146 -6.82 -5.39 -0.49
C ARG A 146 -6.24 -6.79 -0.76
N GLU A 147 -6.98 -7.85 -0.45
CA GLU A 147 -6.53 -9.23 -0.71
C GLU A 147 -6.40 -9.53 -2.20
N GLU A 148 -7.35 -9.07 -3.01
CA GLU A 148 -7.30 -9.19 -4.47
C GLU A 148 -6.02 -8.54 -5.02
N GLU A 149 -5.66 -7.35 -4.52
CA GLU A 149 -4.45 -6.63 -4.92
C GLU A 149 -3.17 -7.35 -4.45
N ILE A 150 -3.14 -7.82 -3.19
CA ILE A 150 -2.01 -8.58 -2.63
C ILE A 150 -1.78 -9.85 -3.46
N LEU A 151 -2.83 -10.66 -3.66
CA LEU A 151 -2.75 -11.93 -4.37
C LEU A 151 -2.33 -11.72 -5.83
N ALA A 152 -2.94 -10.76 -6.53
CA ALA A 152 -2.59 -10.48 -7.91
C ALA A 152 -1.13 -10.00 -8.06
N THR A 153 -0.65 -9.19 -7.10
CA THR A 153 0.75 -8.75 -7.08
C THR A 153 1.71 -9.90 -6.79
N GLU A 154 1.36 -10.81 -5.88
CA GLU A 154 2.14 -12.00 -5.58
C GLU A 154 2.25 -12.92 -6.80
N LEU A 155 1.11 -13.22 -7.45
CA LEU A 155 1.07 -14.05 -8.66
C LEU A 155 1.88 -13.43 -9.79
N LEU A 156 1.83 -12.10 -9.93
CA LEU A 156 2.65 -11.37 -10.89
C LEU A 156 4.14 -11.50 -10.57
N ALA A 157 4.53 -11.37 -9.29
CA ALA A 157 5.91 -11.55 -8.86
C ALA A 157 6.40 -12.98 -9.17
N GLN A 158 5.58 -14.00 -8.91
CA GLN A 158 5.89 -15.40 -9.24
C GLN A 158 6.03 -15.60 -10.75
N ALA A 159 5.11 -15.06 -11.55
CA ALA A 159 5.17 -15.16 -13.02
C ALA A 159 6.43 -14.51 -13.60
N MET A 160 6.97 -13.48 -12.94
CA MET A 160 8.21 -12.80 -13.31
C MET A 160 9.47 -13.41 -12.66
N GLY A 161 9.37 -14.57 -11.99
CA GLY A 161 10.49 -15.23 -11.31
C GLY A 161 11.02 -14.48 -10.08
N CYS A 162 10.22 -13.58 -9.53
CA CYS A 162 10.56 -12.68 -8.42
C CYS A 162 9.85 -13.08 -7.11
N GLN A 163 9.47 -14.35 -6.92
CA GLN A 163 8.72 -14.82 -5.74
C GLN A 163 9.39 -14.48 -4.40
N ASN A 164 10.72 -14.42 -4.34
CA ASN A 164 11.47 -14.09 -3.12
C ASN A 164 11.64 -12.57 -2.90
N ASN A 165 11.20 -11.75 -3.85
CA ASN A 165 11.27 -10.29 -3.83
C ASN A 165 9.88 -9.64 -3.92
N PHE A 166 8.87 -10.31 -3.38
CA PHE A 166 7.55 -9.77 -3.15
C PHE A 166 7.42 -9.32 -1.69
N TYR A 167 6.86 -8.12 -1.46
CA TYR A 167 6.68 -7.55 -0.14
C TYR A 167 5.29 -6.95 0.00
N ILE A 168 4.65 -7.17 1.15
CA ILE A 168 3.49 -6.40 1.59
C ILE A 168 4.02 -5.31 2.52
N LEU A 169 3.86 -4.05 2.12
CA LEU A 169 4.37 -2.93 2.90
C LEU A 169 3.20 -2.06 3.35
N SER A 170 3.07 -1.86 4.66
CA SER A 170 2.14 -0.85 5.17
C SER A 170 2.67 0.54 4.88
N ARG A 171 1.79 1.51 4.60
CA ARG A 171 2.14 2.93 4.61
C ARG A 171 2.57 3.41 5.98
N GLY A 172 2.10 2.79 7.05
CA GLY A 172 2.32 3.21 8.43
C GLY A 172 1.03 3.65 9.12
N ARG A 173 1.07 3.64 10.46
CA ARG A 173 -0.03 4.11 11.31
C ARG A 173 0.26 5.51 11.86
N LEU A 174 1.26 5.61 12.75
CA LEU A 174 1.65 6.87 13.39
C LEU A 174 2.66 7.66 12.56
N GLN A 175 3.58 6.93 11.92
CA GLN A 175 4.61 7.47 11.04
C GLN A 175 4.62 6.68 9.74
N ASP A 176 4.96 7.34 8.65
CA ASP A 176 5.02 6.67 7.36
C ASP A 176 6.27 5.77 7.28
N THR A 177 6.13 4.59 6.67
CA THR A 177 7.22 3.63 6.45
C THR A 177 8.13 3.99 5.26
N VAL A 178 8.19 5.28 4.90
CA VAL A 178 8.98 5.81 3.77
C VAL A 178 10.44 5.36 3.86
N GLU A 179 10.98 5.28 5.08
CA GLU A 179 12.34 4.81 5.31
C GLU A 179 12.52 3.33 4.94
N THR A 180 11.58 2.49 5.35
CA THR A 180 11.56 1.05 5.04
C THR A 180 11.51 0.85 3.52
N ALA A 181 10.60 1.54 2.81
CA ALA A 181 10.54 1.49 1.35
C ALA A 181 11.84 1.96 0.68
N THR A 182 12.40 3.08 1.16
CA THR A 182 13.64 3.64 0.61
C THR A 182 14.79 2.64 0.70
N ARG A 183 14.97 2.00 1.85
CA ARG A 183 16.01 0.99 2.04
C ARG A 183 15.75 -0.27 1.24
N LEU A 184 14.50 -0.71 1.16
CA LEU A 184 14.12 -1.86 0.35
C LEU A 184 14.56 -1.69 -1.11
N ILE A 185 14.42 -0.48 -1.65
CA ILE A 185 14.74 -0.16 -3.05
C ILE A 185 16.22 0.12 -3.28
N THR A 186 16.88 0.81 -2.35
CA THR A 186 18.26 1.31 -2.52
C THR A 186 19.33 0.42 -1.88
N ARG A 187 18.95 -0.43 -0.91
CA ARG A 187 19.83 -1.29 -0.11
C ARG A 187 19.40 -2.76 -0.17
N PRO A 188 19.42 -3.40 -1.36
CA PRO A 188 18.88 -4.75 -1.55
C PRO A 188 19.59 -5.85 -0.74
N THR A 189 20.82 -5.59 -0.28
CA THR A 189 21.61 -6.51 0.56
C THR A 189 21.38 -6.32 2.06
N MET A 190 20.65 -5.28 2.46
CA MET A 190 20.35 -5.02 3.87
C MET A 190 19.38 -6.09 4.39
N ARG A 191 19.68 -6.61 5.58
CA ARG A 191 18.85 -7.65 6.20
C ARG A 191 17.48 -7.09 6.58
N LYS A 192 16.46 -7.92 6.39
CA LYS A 192 15.06 -7.63 6.70
C LYS A 192 14.70 -8.33 8.00
N VAL A 193 13.90 -7.68 8.82
CA VAL A 193 13.44 -8.22 10.11
C VAL A 193 11.96 -7.90 10.32
N TYR A 194 11.27 -8.84 10.96
CA TYR A 194 9.90 -8.69 11.43
C TYR A 194 9.92 -8.86 12.96
N PRO A 195 9.83 -7.78 13.74
CA PRO A 195 9.85 -7.89 15.18
C PRO A 195 8.47 -8.36 15.67
N SER A 196 8.43 -9.57 16.23
CA SER A 196 7.22 -10.14 16.80
C SER A 196 7.16 -9.86 18.31
N PHE A 197 6.12 -9.15 18.75
CA PHE A 197 5.82 -8.89 20.15
C PHE A 197 4.30 -8.85 20.39
N PRO A 198 3.83 -9.20 21.60
CA PRO A 198 2.40 -9.29 21.91
C PRO A 198 1.76 -7.90 22.07
N MET A 199 1.43 -7.24 20.95
CA MET A 199 0.88 -5.87 20.93
C MET A 199 -0.37 -5.69 21.80
N SER A 200 -1.28 -6.66 21.81
CA SER A 200 -2.54 -6.57 22.56
C SER A 200 -2.38 -6.64 24.09
N HIS A 201 -1.26 -7.17 24.59
CA HIS A 201 -1.03 -7.40 26.02
C HIS A 201 -0.26 -6.27 26.70
N VAL A 202 0.26 -5.31 25.94
CA VAL A 202 1.14 -4.25 26.45
C VAL A 202 0.57 -2.83 26.33
N VAL A 203 -0.64 -2.68 25.79
CA VAL A 203 -1.28 -1.38 25.52
C VAL A 203 -1.43 -0.52 26.79
N ASP A 204 -1.68 -1.14 27.94
CA ASP A 204 -1.87 -0.44 29.23
C ASP A 204 -0.58 -0.36 30.07
N LEU A 205 0.59 -0.71 29.51
CA LEU A 205 1.89 -0.77 30.20
C LEU A 205 2.87 0.25 29.60
N PRO A 206 2.87 1.53 30.06
CA PRO A 206 3.62 2.61 29.43
C PRO A 206 5.14 2.38 29.42
N ASP A 207 5.70 1.81 30.48
CA ASP A 207 7.14 1.52 30.56
C ASP A 207 7.56 0.44 29.54
N VAL A 208 6.71 -0.57 29.34
CA VAL A 208 6.94 -1.65 28.37
C VAL A 208 6.81 -1.12 26.94
N LEU A 209 5.84 -0.24 26.69
CA LEU A 209 5.71 0.43 25.39
C LEU A 209 6.94 1.26 25.05
N ALA A 210 7.48 2.01 26.02
CA ALA A 210 8.70 2.79 25.83
C ALA A 210 9.92 1.91 25.51
N GLU A 211 10.03 0.73 26.14
CA GLU A 211 11.08 -0.25 25.83
C GLU A 211 10.92 -0.83 24.42
N ILE A 212 9.70 -1.21 24.02
CA ILE A 212 9.38 -1.69 22.68
C ILE A 212 9.71 -0.62 21.63
N ASP A 213 9.34 0.64 21.87
CA ASP A 213 9.62 1.74 20.95
C ASP A 213 11.12 2.01 20.83
N HIS A 214 11.88 1.91 21.93
CA HIS A 214 13.33 1.99 21.89
C HIS A 214 13.93 0.83 21.07
N PHE A 215 13.47 -0.40 21.30
CA PHE A 215 13.90 -1.58 20.55
C PHE A 215 13.61 -1.46 19.05
N ARG A 216 12.40 -0.99 18.68
CA ARG A 216 12.01 -0.70 17.29
C ARG A 216 12.94 0.33 16.66
N ALA A 217 13.24 1.41 17.37
CA ALA A 217 14.13 2.46 16.88
C ALA A 217 15.55 1.93 16.61
N GLU A 218 16.08 1.06 17.47
CA GLU A 218 17.38 0.41 17.25
C GLU A 218 17.34 -0.55 16.06
N LEU A 219 16.30 -1.39 15.93
CA LEU A 219 16.15 -2.24 14.73
C LEU A 219 16.10 -1.41 13.45
N ALA A 220 15.31 -0.32 13.46
CA ALA A 220 15.19 0.60 12.35
C ALA A 220 16.48 1.39 12.06
N ARG A 221 17.56 1.28 12.85
CA ARG A 221 18.89 1.79 12.46
C ARG A 221 19.70 0.79 11.66
N HIS A 222 19.49 -0.51 11.88
CA HIS A 222 20.35 -1.57 11.38
C HIS A 222 19.71 -2.46 10.32
N PHE A 223 18.38 -2.50 10.24
CA PHE A 223 17.63 -3.41 9.38
C PHE A 223 16.55 -2.70 8.55
N ILE A 224 16.02 -3.43 7.56
CA ILE A 224 14.74 -3.11 6.94
C ILE A 224 13.67 -3.76 7.81
N THR A 225 12.96 -2.95 8.60
CA THR A 225 12.00 -3.44 9.60
C THR A 225 10.59 -3.38 9.03
N PHE A 226 9.85 -4.48 9.12
CA PHE A 226 8.42 -4.55 8.84
C PHE A 226 7.68 -4.64 10.18
N ASP A 227 7.11 -3.55 10.68
CA ASP A 227 6.48 -3.53 12.00
C ASP A 227 5.00 -3.94 11.91
N PRO A 228 4.53 -4.95 12.68
CA PRO A 228 3.10 -5.28 12.74
C PRO A 228 2.23 -4.10 13.17
N GLY A 229 2.76 -3.19 14.01
CA GLY A 229 2.06 -2.00 14.49
C GLY A 229 1.76 -0.96 13.40
N ASP A 230 2.33 -1.11 12.20
CA ASP A 230 2.03 -0.23 11.07
C ASP A 230 0.63 -0.49 10.48
N VAL A 231 -0.02 -1.61 10.81
CA VAL A 231 -1.43 -1.88 10.49
C VAL A 231 -2.13 -2.45 11.72
N ASP A 232 -2.87 -1.58 12.42
CA ASP A 232 -3.46 -1.88 13.73
C ASP A 232 -4.99 -1.95 13.67
N GLU A 233 -5.49 -2.85 12.83
CA GLU A 233 -6.93 -3.08 12.68
C GLU A 233 -7.50 -3.87 13.86
N LYS A 234 -6.64 -4.52 14.67
CA LYS A 234 -7.08 -5.18 15.91
C LYS A 234 -7.55 -4.17 16.93
N LEU A 235 -6.82 -3.07 17.13
CA LEU A 235 -7.25 -1.97 18.00
C LEU A 235 -8.53 -1.30 17.49
N LEU A 236 -8.73 -1.22 16.18
CA LEU A 236 -9.99 -0.75 15.57
C LEU A 236 -11.16 -1.64 16.00
N LEU A 237 -11.00 -2.97 15.92
CA LEU A 237 -12.01 -3.95 16.33
C LEU A 237 -12.30 -3.88 17.83
N ASP A 238 -11.27 -3.80 18.68
CA ASP A 238 -11.43 -3.72 20.13
C ASP A 238 -12.23 -2.47 20.55
N ARG A 239 -11.96 -1.33 19.91
CA ARG A 239 -12.71 -0.09 20.12
C ARG A 239 -14.16 -0.21 19.67
N ALA A 240 -14.42 -0.87 18.52
CA ALA A 240 -15.78 -1.10 18.04
C ALA A 240 -16.57 -2.04 18.98
N LEU A 241 -15.93 -3.09 19.51
CA LEU A 241 -16.54 -3.99 20.50
C LEU A 241 -16.91 -3.24 21.79
N ALA A 242 -16.04 -2.37 22.29
CA ALA A 242 -16.33 -1.53 23.45
C ALA A 242 -17.50 -0.57 23.17
N ALA A 243 -17.50 0.10 22.02
CA ALA A 243 -18.57 1.00 21.62
C ALA A 243 -19.92 0.28 21.45
N ALA A 244 -19.92 -0.93 20.90
CA ALA A 244 -21.13 -1.76 20.78
C ALA A 244 -21.73 -2.11 22.15
N ARG A 245 -20.89 -2.42 23.16
CA ARG A 245 -21.33 -2.67 24.54
C ARG A 245 -21.97 -1.43 25.18
N ASP A 246 -21.47 -0.25 24.82
CA ASP A 246 -22.03 1.03 25.26
C ASP A 246 -23.28 1.47 24.46
N GLY A 247 -23.74 0.67 23.48
CA GLY A 247 -24.86 1.02 22.61
C GLY A 247 -24.58 2.15 21.62
N LYS A 248 -23.31 2.38 21.27
CA LYS A 248 -22.88 3.41 20.32
C LYS A 248 -22.81 2.82 18.90
N ASP A 249 -23.30 3.57 17.92
CA ASP A 249 -23.25 3.18 16.50
C ASP A 249 -21.94 3.57 15.79
N TRP A 250 -21.11 4.42 16.43
CA TRP A 250 -19.93 5.01 15.81
C TRP A 250 -18.74 5.07 16.77
N ILE A 251 -17.55 4.92 16.21
CA ILE A 251 -16.27 5.22 16.87
C ILE A 251 -15.54 6.35 16.14
N GLU A 252 -14.74 7.10 16.87
CA GLU A 252 -13.80 8.06 16.31
C GLU A 252 -12.38 7.49 16.38
N THR A 253 -11.70 7.46 15.25
CA THR A 253 -10.29 7.07 15.17
C THR A 253 -9.47 8.24 14.70
N ALA A 254 -8.31 8.47 15.30
CA ALA A 254 -7.44 9.53 14.83
C ALA A 254 -6.79 9.12 13.50
N ALA A 255 -6.94 9.99 12.52
CA ALA A 255 -6.30 9.83 11.24
C ALA A 255 -4.83 10.29 11.38
N HIS A 256 -3.92 9.32 11.42
CA HIS A 256 -2.48 9.56 11.51
C HIS A 256 -1.84 9.13 10.20
N SER A 257 -0.84 9.89 9.72
CA SER A 257 -0.18 9.88 8.39
C SER A 257 -0.70 10.85 7.32
N PHE A 258 0.25 11.37 6.52
CA PHE A 258 0.09 12.42 5.51
C PHE A 258 -1.12 12.15 4.59
N GLY A 259 -1.94 13.18 4.38
CA GLY A 259 -3.21 13.11 3.63
C GLY A 259 -4.45 13.12 4.53
N ALA A 260 -4.33 12.58 5.75
CA ALA A 260 -5.18 13.03 6.84
C ALA A 260 -4.54 14.26 7.47
N ARG A 261 -5.21 15.42 7.42
CA ARG A 261 -4.74 16.58 8.19
C ARG A 261 -4.65 16.13 9.65
N ALA A 262 -3.46 16.17 10.24
CA ALA A 262 -3.26 15.90 11.67
C ALA A 262 -4.36 16.63 12.46
N GLY A 263 -5.18 15.88 13.21
CA GLY A 263 -6.31 16.41 13.96
C GLY A 263 -7.72 16.22 13.35
N ARG A 264 -7.88 15.48 12.25
CA ARG A 264 -9.23 15.00 11.84
C ARG A 264 -9.47 13.59 12.38
N SER A 265 -10.52 13.42 13.17
CA SER A 265 -11.03 12.09 13.49
C SER A 265 -11.78 11.50 12.29
N ILE A 266 -11.57 10.21 12.04
CA ILE A 266 -12.37 9.40 11.12
C ILE A 266 -13.50 8.83 11.94
N ARG A 267 -14.73 9.12 11.52
CA ARG A 267 -15.92 8.52 12.10
C ARG A 267 -16.16 7.20 11.37
N VAL A 268 -16.15 6.09 12.10
CA VAL A 268 -16.27 4.73 11.55
C VAL A 268 -17.49 4.04 12.14
N SER A 269 -18.28 3.38 11.28
CA SER A 269 -19.47 2.61 11.68
C SER A 269 -19.07 1.41 12.52
N VAL A 270 -19.62 1.29 13.73
CA VAL A 270 -19.39 0.12 14.60
C VAL A 270 -19.84 -1.15 13.91
N ARG A 271 -21.01 -1.10 13.25
CA ARG A 271 -21.56 -2.24 12.52
C ARG A 271 -20.60 -2.74 11.43
N GLU A 272 -20.08 -1.85 10.60
CA GLU A 272 -19.16 -2.26 9.52
C GLU A 272 -17.85 -2.83 10.06
N VAL A 273 -17.32 -2.31 11.17
CA VAL A 273 -16.12 -2.87 11.80
C VAL A 273 -16.38 -4.29 12.32
N LEU A 274 -17.55 -4.52 12.93
CA LEU A 274 -17.94 -5.85 13.40
C LEU A 274 -18.14 -6.83 12.24
N ASP A 275 -18.68 -6.35 11.11
CA ASP A 275 -18.90 -7.16 9.90
C ASP A 275 -17.57 -7.65 9.27
N ILE A 276 -16.45 -6.95 9.51
CA ILE A 276 -15.11 -7.36 9.04
C ILE A 276 -14.23 -8.00 10.11
N ALA A 277 -14.76 -8.36 11.28
CA ALA A 277 -13.96 -8.89 12.38
C ALA A 277 -13.15 -10.15 11.98
N GLY A 278 -13.77 -11.06 11.23
CA GLY A 278 -13.10 -12.26 10.71
C GLY A 278 -12.03 -11.94 9.67
N ASP A 279 -12.23 -10.91 8.85
CA ASP A 279 -11.25 -10.46 7.85
C ASP A 279 -10.02 -9.83 8.52
N ILE A 280 -10.20 -9.08 9.60
CA ILE A 280 -9.09 -8.50 10.38
C ILE A 280 -8.17 -9.61 10.88
N ASP A 281 -8.73 -10.61 11.56
CA ASP A 281 -7.95 -11.72 12.10
C ASP A 281 -7.28 -12.54 10.97
N GLY A 282 -8.02 -12.83 9.89
CA GLY A 282 -7.51 -13.57 8.73
C GLY A 282 -6.38 -12.85 7.98
N GLN A 283 -6.52 -11.54 7.75
CA GLN A 283 -5.51 -10.76 7.04
C GLN A 283 -4.27 -10.50 7.89
N ILE A 284 -4.40 -10.28 9.20
CA ILE A 284 -3.24 -10.21 10.10
C ILE A 284 -2.46 -11.52 10.02
N TYR A 285 -3.14 -12.67 10.17
CA TYR A 285 -2.52 -13.98 10.03
C TYR A 285 -1.82 -14.14 8.67
N MET A 286 -2.51 -13.87 7.57
CA MET A 286 -1.93 -14.00 6.23
C MET A 286 -0.66 -13.14 6.05
N ARG A 287 -0.67 -11.88 6.50
CA ARG A 287 0.51 -10.99 6.38
C ARG A 287 1.68 -11.52 7.20
N ASP A 288 1.44 -11.97 8.42
CA ASP A 288 2.46 -12.50 9.32
C ASP A 288 3.14 -13.75 8.73
N PHE A 289 2.43 -14.57 7.95
CA PHE A 289 3.02 -15.71 7.22
C PHE A 289 3.87 -15.31 6.01
N LYS A 290 3.77 -14.06 5.55
CA LYS A 290 4.39 -13.57 4.30
C LYS A 290 5.62 -12.67 4.55
N LEU A 291 5.93 -12.34 5.81
CA LEU A 291 7.02 -11.45 6.23
C LEU A 291 8.12 -12.21 6.97
#